data_AF-A0A524JZE6-F1
#
_entry.id   AF-A0A524JZE6-F1
#
_cell.length_a   1.000
_cell.length_b   1.000
_cell.length_c   1.000
_cell.angle_alpha   90.00
_cell.angle_beta   90.00
_cell.angle_gamma   90.00
#
_symmetry.space_group_name_H-M   'P 1'
#
loop_
_entity.id
_entity.type
_entity.pdbx_description
1 polymer ?
#
loop_
_entity_poly.entity_id
_entity_poly.type
_entity_poly.pdbx_seq_one_letter_code
_entity_poly.pdbx_strand_id
1 'polypeptide(L)'
;MKKKIFSLILMIWLFSGVAVAQTGSDIFEKAKTLIFDKQWAAALKQLDEVIGKHADSRYYAAALFYRGKCQEELGAKKQALESYEKFVKISASSNLAEEAQISIIDLAAALYRAGEKSYLQKMLKLLDHENKVVSYYAAFKLSYLADRKNAARALPVLQTILDKEKDEELRDRARIAVMRIDPARLKGMDRQDKGLAGQFLKIRVFNKKSSQEEFSLNIPLALADLALKSLGAEQKRTLQKEGYNLDNILNQLIVKGMKIDIKDEDNVIKIWVE
;
A
#
# COMPACT_ATOMS: atom_id res chain seq x y z
N MET A 1 83.66 -47.40 -4.06
CA MET A 1 83.82 -45.93 -3.86
C MET A 1 82.48 -45.23 -4.13
N LYS A 2 81.90 -44.67 -3.06
CA LYS A 2 81.09 -43.44 -2.95
C LYS A 2 79.98 -43.11 -3.99
N LYS A 3 78.74 -43.35 -3.53
CA LYS A 3 77.58 -42.42 -3.40
C LYS A 3 77.35 -41.40 -4.53
N LYS A 4 76.17 -41.48 -5.18
CA LYS A 4 75.22 -40.34 -5.32
C LYS A 4 73.76 -40.84 -5.32
N ILE A 5 73.11 -40.63 -4.18
CA ILE A 5 71.66 -40.66 -3.94
C ILE A 5 71.23 -39.18 -3.83
N PHE A 6 69.95 -38.88 -4.12
CA PHE A 6 69.24 -37.58 -4.07
C PHE A 6 69.56 -36.69 -5.28
N SER A 7 68.60 -36.16 -6.05
CA SER A 7 67.36 -35.42 -5.73
C SER A 7 66.59 -35.31 -7.07
N LEU A 8 65.29 -35.12 -7.24
CA LEU A 8 64.25 -34.45 -6.47
C LEU A 8 62.92 -34.81 -7.18
N ILE A 9 62.11 -35.70 -6.59
CA ILE A 9 60.68 -35.83 -6.90
C ILE A 9 59.96 -35.02 -5.83
N LEU A 10 58.87 -34.34 -6.22
CA LEU A 10 57.85 -33.66 -5.40
C LEU A 10 57.94 -32.11 -5.42
N MET A 11 57.34 -31.53 -6.45
CA MET A 11 56.79 -30.17 -6.38
C MET A 11 55.36 -30.20 -6.92
N ILE A 12 54.47 -30.86 -6.17
CA ILE A 12 53.04 -30.91 -6.43
C ILE A 12 52.33 -30.27 -5.23
N TRP A 13 51.71 -29.12 -5.53
CA TRP A 13 50.49 -28.60 -4.92
C TRP A 13 50.48 -28.26 -3.43
N LEU A 14 50.85 -27.01 -3.13
CA LEU A 14 50.25 -26.25 -2.04
C LEU A 14 49.84 -24.85 -2.53
N PHE A 15 48.97 -24.81 -3.54
CA PHE A 15 47.98 -23.74 -3.62
C PHE A 15 46.81 -24.16 -2.74
N SER A 16 47.01 -24.11 -1.42
CA SER A 16 45.89 -23.99 -0.51
C SER A 16 45.31 -22.61 -0.76
N GLY A 17 44.41 -22.52 -1.74
CA GLY A 17 43.50 -21.39 -1.83
C GLY A 17 42.79 -21.33 -0.50
N VAL A 18 43.23 -20.44 0.38
CA VAL A 18 42.43 -20.02 1.51
C VAL A 18 41.26 -19.31 0.85
N ALA A 19 40.20 -20.06 0.56
CA ALA A 19 38.89 -19.48 0.34
C ALA A 19 38.62 -18.73 1.64
N VAL A 20 38.85 -17.41 1.61
CA VAL A 20 38.45 -16.54 2.71
C VAL A 20 36.95 -16.79 2.84
N ALA A 21 36.57 -17.50 3.90
CA ALA A 21 35.18 -17.82 4.14
C ALA A 21 34.47 -16.47 4.27
N GLN A 22 33.67 -16.12 3.26
CA GLN A 22 32.86 -14.91 3.31
C GLN A 22 32.03 -14.98 4.58
N THR A 23 32.15 -13.97 5.42
CA THR A 23 31.41 -13.95 6.66
C THR A 23 29.94 -13.67 6.35
N GLY A 24 29.03 -14.08 7.24
CA GLY A 24 27.61 -13.74 7.10
C GLY A 24 27.37 -12.22 6.98
N SER A 25 28.28 -11.39 7.52
CA SER A 25 28.28 -9.94 7.34
C SER A 25 28.55 -9.55 5.88
N ASP A 26 29.61 -10.08 5.26
CA ASP A 26 29.99 -9.72 3.89
C ASP A 26 28.90 -10.09 2.88
N ILE A 27 28.29 -11.26 3.05
CA ILE A 27 27.19 -11.75 2.21
C ILE A 27 25.96 -10.84 2.36
N PHE A 28 25.65 -10.44 3.59
CA PHE A 28 24.52 -9.55 3.87
C PHE A 28 24.73 -8.13 3.33
N GLU A 29 25.94 -7.56 3.47
CA GLU A 29 26.27 -6.25 2.88
C GLU A 29 26.14 -6.28 1.36
N LYS A 30 26.66 -7.33 0.71
CA LYS A 30 26.49 -7.53 -0.73
C LYS A 30 25.02 -7.64 -1.14
N ALA A 31 24.19 -8.34 -0.35
CA ALA A 31 22.76 -8.40 -0.60
C ALA A 31 22.11 -7.00 -0.58
N LYS A 32 22.51 -6.13 0.35
CA LYS A 32 22.01 -4.75 0.41
C LYS A 32 22.42 -3.92 -0.80
N THR A 33 23.66 -4.05 -1.29
CA THR A 33 24.08 -3.40 -2.55
C THR A 33 23.21 -3.85 -3.72
N LEU A 34 22.99 -5.16 -3.84
CA LEU A 34 22.14 -5.72 -4.90
C LEU A 34 20.69 -5.23 -4.80
N ILE A 35 20.15 -5.07 -3.59
CA ILE A 35 18.82 -4.47 -3.35
C ILE A 35 18.78 -3.02 -3.81
N PHE A 36 19.80 -2.23 -3.46
CA PHE A 36 19.91 -0.84 -3.90
C PHE A 36 19.92 -0.74 -5.43
N ASP A 37 20.62 -1.66 -6.09
CA ASP A 37 20.69 -1.77 -7.55
C ASP A 37 19.46 -2.46 -8.18
N LYS A 38 18.43 -2.80 -7.37
CA LYS A 38 17.20 -3.50 -7.77
C LYS A 38 17.44 -4.88 -8.43
N GLN A 39 18.58 -5.50 -8.15
CA GLN A 39 18.91 -6.85 -8.60
C GLN A 39 18.29 -7.90 -7.67
N TRP A 40 16.95 -7.93 -7.62
CA TRP A 40 16.17 -8.68 -6.62
C TRP A 40 16.49 -10.17 -6.58
N ALA A 41 16.65 -10.82 -7.73
CA ALA A 41 16.95 -12.24 -7.80
C ALA A 41 18.37 -12.57 -7.28
N ALA A 42 19.35 -11.71 -7.58
CA ALA A 42 20.71 -11.87 -7.10
C ALA A 42 20.79 -11.61 -5.58
N ALA A 43 20.10 -10.56 -5.10
CA ALA A 43 19.98 -10.27 -3.68
C ALA A 43 19.33 -11.43 -2.91
N LEU A 44 18.23 -11.98 -3.43
CA LEU A 44 17.53 -13.12 -2.84
C LEU A 44 18.47 -14.31 -2.64
N LYS A 45 19.32 -14.63 -3.63
CA LYS A 45 20.31 -15.70 -3.50
C LYS A 45 21.30 -15.45 -2.36
N GLN A 46 21.77 -14.22 -2.17
CA GLN A 46 22.68 -13.88 -1.06
C GLN A 46 21.95 -13.99 0.29
N LEU A 47 20.70 -13.55 0.37
CA LEU A 47 19.90 -13.60 1.60
C LEU A 47 19.58 -15.03 2.02
N ASP A 48 19.23 -15.90 1.07
CA ASP A 48 19.01 -17.33 1.33
C ASP A 48 20.29 -17.99 1.87
N GLU A 49 21.46 -17.56 1.43
CA GLU A 49 22.74 -18.03 1.97
C GLU A 49 22.97 -17.57 3.42
N VAL A 50 22.69 -16.31 3.75
CA VAL A 50 22.73 -15.80 5.13
C VAL A 50 21.78 -16.62 6.02
N ILE A 51 20.56 -16.86 5.57
CA ILE A 51 19.54 -17.59 6.33
C ILE A 51 19.91 -19.07 6.51
N GLY A 52 20.48 -19.71 5.49
CA GLY A 52 20.80 -21.13 5.51
C GLY A 52 22.09 -21.47 6.25
N LYS A 53 23.12 -20.62 6.16
CA LYS A 53 24.44 -20.90 6.73
C LYS A 53 24.76 -20.10 7.99
N HIS A 54 24.01 -19.03 8.25
CA HIS A 54 24.27 -18.09 9.34
C HIS A 54 22.99 -17.79 10.13
N ALA A 55 22.22 -18.84 10.45
CA ALA A 55 20.96 -18.75 11.18
C ALA A 55 21.10 -18.10 12.57
N ASP A 56 22.24 -18.29 13.23
CA ASP A 56 22.52 -17.71 14.55
C ASP A 56 23.11 -16.29 14.48
N SER A 57 23.30 -15.75 13.28
CA SER A 57 23.91 -14.43 13.11
C SER A 57 22.94 -13.29 13.47
N ARG A 58 23.49 -12.16 13.93
CA ARG A 58 22.75 -10.90 14.12
C ARG A 58 22.03 -10.40 12.86
N TYR A 59 22.40 -10.90 11.68
CA TYR A 59 21.82 -10.51 10.39
C TYR A 59 20.62 -11.38 10.01
N TYR A 60 20.38 -12.49 10.70
CA TYR A 60 19.33 -13.45 10.33
C TYR A 60 17.95 -12.80 10.21
N ALA A 61 17.54 -12.04 11.23
CA ALA A 61 16.24 -11.35 11.21
C ALA A 61 16.16 -10.33 10.07
N ALA A 62 17.17 -9.47 9.91
CA ALA A 62 17.20 -8.51 8.82
C ALA A 62 17.21 -9.18 7.44
N ALA A 63 17.88 -10.33 7.31
CA ALA A 63 17.88 -11.13 6.09
C ALA A 63 16.49 -11.69 5.75
N LEU A 64 15.72 -12.13 6.74
CA LEU A 64 14.32 -12.53 6.54
C LEU A 64 13.46 -11.38 6.03
N PHE A 65 13.61 -10.18 6.59
CA PHE A 65 12.91 -8.98 6.12
C PHE A 65 13.23 -8.68 4.65
N TYR A 66 14.52 -8.55 4.33
CA TYR A 66 14.94 -8.24 2.96
C TYR A 66 14.63 -9.37 1.97
N ARG A 67 14.57 -10.62 2.43
CA ARG A 67 14.11 -11.76 1.63
C ARG A 67 12.64 -11.58 1.25
N GLY A 68 11.80 -11.19 2.21
CA GLY A 68 10.41 -10.83 1.96
C GLY A 68 10.28 -9.74 0.89
N LYS A 69 11.08 -8.68 1.01
CA LYS A 69 11.12 -7.56 0.06
C LYS A 69 11.51 -8.00 -1.34
N CYS A 70 12.59 -8.77 -1.49
CA CYS A 70 12.99 -9.29 -2.80
C CYS A 70 11.93 -10.20 -3.42
N GLN A 71 11.29 -11.05 -2.61
CA GLN A 71 10.24 -11.94 -3.08
C GLN A 71 8.98 -11.18 -3.50
N GLU A 72 8.62 -10.11 -2.78
CA GLU A 72 7.51 -9.23 -3.11
C GLU A 72 7.74 -8.55 -4.47
N GLU A 73 8.92 -7.97 -4.69
CA GLU A 73 9.33 -7.34 -5.96
C GLU A 73 9.36 -8.34 -7.12
N LEU A 74 9.66 -9.62 -6.85
CA LEU A 74 9.62 -10.70 -7.84
C LEU A 74 8.22 -11.29 -8.03
N GLY A 75 7.19 -10.78 -7.35
CA GLY A 75 5.81 -11.26 -7.45
C GLY A 75 5.51 -12.56 -6.70
N ALA A 76 6.47 -13.09 -5.93
CA ALA A 76 6.35 -14.31 -5.13
C ALA A 76 5.59 -14.05 -3.81
N LYS A 77 4.32 -13.64 -3.92
CA LYS A 77 3.51 -13.08 -2.82
C LYS A 77 3.42 -13.98 -1.58
N LYS A 78 3.25 -15.29 -1.76
CA LYS A 78 3.12 -16.23 -0.64
C LYS A 78 4.43 -16.39 0.12
N GLN A 79 5.52 -16.55 -0.62
CA GLN A 79 6.86 -16.65 -0.04
C GLN A 79 7.26 -15.35 0.66
N ALA A 80 6.95 -14.20 0.05
CA ALA A 80 7.19 -12.89 0.64
C ALA A 80 6.47 -12.75 1.98
N LEU A 81 5.18 -13.10 2.01
CA LEU A 81 4.36 -13.08 3.22
C LEU A 81 4.97 -13.97 4.33
N GLU A 82 5.34 -15.20 4.00
CA GLU A 82 5.97 -16.12 4.97
C GLU A 82 7.29 -15.56 5.53
N SER A 83 8.11 -14.90 4.69
CA SER A 83 9.36 -14.28 5.12
C SER A 83 9.11 -13.14 6.11
N TYR A 84 8.16 -12.25 5.81
CA TYR A 84 7.78 -11.16 6.72
C TYR A 84 7.16 -11.69 8.02
N GLU A 85 6.31 -12.71 7.97
CA GLU A 85 5.73 -13.32 9.17
C GLU A 85 6.80 -13.94 10.08
N LYS A 86 7.80 -14.61 9.50
CA LYS A 86 8.95 -15.13 10.26
C LYS A 86 9.76 -13.99 10.87
N PHE A 87 10.01 -12.92 10.12
CA PHE A 87 10.72 -11.74 10.63
C PHE A 87 10.00 -11.11 11.82
N VAL A 88 8.70 -10.80 11.70
CA VAL A 88 7.90 -10.17 12.76
C VAL A 88 7.84 -11.05 14.01
N LYS A 89 7.77 -12.39 13.85
CA LYS A 89 7.78 -13.33 14.98
C LYS A 89 9.07 -13.25 15.81
N ILE A 90 10.21 -12.97 15.18
CA ILE A 90 11.53 -12.98 15.82
C ILE A 90 11.94 -11.57 16.27
N SER A 91 11.46 -10.52 15.59
CA SER A 91 11.91 -9.15 15.79
C SER A 91 10.74 -8.17 15.82
N ALA A 92 9.72 -8.48 16.61
CA ALA A 92 8.51 -7.68 16.75
C ALA A 92 8.77 -6.22 17.19
N SER A 93 9.84 -5.97 17.96
CA SER A 93 10.23 -4.63 18.43
C SER A 93 11.20 -3.89 17.51
N SER A 94 11.52 -4.44 16.33
CA SER A 94 12.40 -3.79 15.35
C SER A 94 11.73 -2.59 14.70
N ASN A 95 12.52 -1.59 14.31
CA ASN A 95 12.06 -0.48 13.47
C ASN A 95 11.50 -0.92 12.10
N LEU A 96 11.89 -2.11 11.60
CA LEU A 96 11.37 -2.68 10.36
C LEU A 96 10.07 -3.48 10.57
N ALA A 97 9.66 -3.72 11.82
CA ALA A 97 8.47 -4.53 12.12
C ALA A 97 7.18 -3.89 11.58
N GLU A 98 7.06 -2.56 11.68
CA GLU A 98 5.92 -1.83 11.12
C GLU A 98 5.85 -1.99 9.59
N GLU A 99 6.98 -1.80 8.87
CA GLU A 99 7.04 -1.98 7.41
C GLU A 99 6.67 -3.43 7.02
N ALA A 100 7.19 -4.42 7.74
CA ALA A 100 6.85 -5.82 7.49
C ALA A 100 5.36 -6.13 7.72
N GLN A 101 4.76 -5.57 8.78
CA GLN A 101 3.33 -5.71 9.07
C GLN A 101 2.46 -5.08 7.97
N ILE A 102 2.87 -3.91 7.46
CA ILE A 102 2.22 -3.24 6.33
C ILE A 102 2.29 -4.12 5.07
N SER A 103 3.47 -4.66 4.74
CA SER A 103 3.61 -5.61 3.61
C SER A 103 2.77 -6.87 3.80
N ILE A 104 2.68 -7.41 5.03
CA ILE A 104 1.79 -8.54 5.35
C ILE A 104 0.33 -8.21 5.01
N ILE A 105 -0.15 -7.02 5.39
CA ILE A 105 -1.51 -6.56 5.09
C ILE A 105 -1.74 -6.49 3.58
N ASP A 106 -0.79 -5.91 2.84
CA ASP A 106 -0.90 -5.72 1.40
C ASP A 106 -0.90 -7.05 0.63
N LEU A 107 0.02 -7.94 0.98
CA LEU A 107 0.13 -9.27 0.40
C LEU A 107 -1.10 -10.12 0.72
N ALA A 108 -1.57 -10.12 1.98
CA ALA A 108 -2.77 -10.83 2.38
C ALA A 108 -4.02 -10.32 1.64
N ALA A 109 -4.15 -8.99 1.49
CA ALA A 109 -5.25 -8.39 0.72
C ALA A 109 -5.20 -8.79 -0.75
N ALA A 110 -4.01 -8.82 -1.36
CA ALA A 110 -3.84 -9.22 -2.75
C ALA A 110 -4.21 -10.71 -2.96
N LEU A 111 -3.77 -11.59 -2.06
CA LEU A 111 -4.10 -13.02 -2.11
C LEU A 111 -5.59 -13.27 -1.87
N TYR A 112 -6.21 -12.55 -0.93
CA TYR A 112 -7.64 -12.61 -0.70
C TYR A 112 -8.45 -12.20 -1.95
N ARG A 113 -8.07 -11.10 -2.61
CA ARG A 113 -8.70 -10.65 -3.86
C ARG A 113 -8.51 -11.64 -5.02
N ALA A 114 -7.42 -12.41 -5.01
CA ALA A 114 -7.19 -13.50 -5.96
C ALA A 114 -8.03 -14.76 -5.67
N GLY A 115 -8.89 -14.73 -4.65
CA GLY A 115 -9.82 -15.82 -4.31
C GLY A 115 -9.36 -16.67 -3.12
N GLU A 116 -8.16 -16.44 -2.57
CA GLU A 116 -7.64 -17.21 -1.45
C GLU A 116 -8.20 -16.68 -0.12
N LYS A 117 -9.44 -17.09 0.19
CA LYS A 117 -10.23 -16.55 1.31
C LYS A 117 -9.56 -16.69 2.69
N SER A 118 -8.67 -17.66 2.87
CA SER A 118 -7.96 -17.90 4.14
C SER A 118 -7.11 -16.71 4.60
N TYR A 119 -6.62 -15.89 3.66
CA TYR A 119 -5.77 -14.73 3.98
C TYR A 119 -6.52 -13.58 4.65
N LEU A 120 -7.85 -13.57 4.62
CA LEU A 120 -8.66 -12.57 5.33
C LEU A 120 -8.32 -12.55 6.83
N GLN A 121 -8.15 -13.73 7.44
CA GLN A 121 -7.88 -13.82 8.89
C GLN A 121 -6.58 -13.15 9.29
N LYS A 122 -5.58 -13.08 8.38
CA LYS A 122 -4.33 -12.36 8.65
C LYS A 122 -4.56 -10.86 8.76
N MET A 123 -5.37 -10.29 7.88
CA MET A 123 -5.75 -8.88 7.95
C MET A 123 -6.60 -8.56 9.17
N LEU A 124 -7.57 -9.43 9.50
CA LEU A 124 -8.46 -9.22 10.65
C LEU A 124 -7.71 -9.22 11.98
N LYS A 125 -6.71 -10.10 12.15
CA LYS A 125 -5.88 -10.12 13.37
C LYS A 125 -5.12 -8.81 13.60
N LEU A 126 -4.79 -8.08 12.53
CA LEU A 126 -4.04 -6.84 12.63
C LEU A 126 -4.88 -5.62 12.96
N LEU A 127 -6.22 -5.73 12.98
CA LEU A 127 -7.10 -4.67 13.48
C LEU A 127 -6.88 -4.36 14.97
N ASP A 128 -6.50 -5.36 15.75
CA ASP A 128 -6.29 -5.22 17.20
C ASP A 128 -4.80 -5.07 17.57
N HIS A 129 -3.96 -4.69 16.60
CA HIS A 129 -2.51 -4.54 16.81
C HIS A 129 -2.19 -3.33 17.70
N GLU A 130 -1.23 -3.48 18.63
CA GLU A 130 -0.84 -2.43 19.59
C GLU A 130 -0.32 -1.16 18.92
N ASN A 131 0.44 -1.32 17.83
CA ASN A 131 0.83 -0.21 16.98
C ASN A 131 -0.39 0.25 16.16
N LYS A 132 -0.89 1.44 16.50
CA LYS A 132 -2.04 2.06 15.83
C LYS A 132 -1.84 2.26 14.33
N VAL A 133 -0.61 2.48 13.85
CA VAL A 133 -0.32 2.63 12.42
C VAL A 133 -0.68 1.35 11.67
N VAL A 134 -0.28 0.19 12.21
CA VAL A 134 -0.60 -1.13 11.66
C VAL A 134 -2.11 -1.39 11.70
N SER A 135 -2.75 -1.13 12.84
CA SER A 135 -4.20 -1.30 13.01
C SER A 135 -5.00 -0.43 12.03
N TYR A 136 -4.63 0.85 11.92
CA TYR A 136 -5.30 1.79 11.02
C TYR A 136 -5.07 1.40 9.56
N TYR A 137 -3.85 1.00 9.19
CA TYR A 137 -3.57 0.54 7.83
C TYR A 137 -4.39 -0.70 7.47
N ALA A 138 -4.50 -1.68 8.38
CA ALA A 138 -5.36 -2.85 8.18
C ALA A 138 -6.83 -2.46 7.98
N ALA A 139 -7.35 -1.53 8.80
CA ALA A 139 -8.71 -1.03 8.69
C ALA A 139 -8.97 -0.33 7.34
N PHE A 140 -8.06 0.53 6.91
CA PHE A 140 -8.12 1.16 5.59
C PHE A 140 -8.10 0.13 4.47
N LYS A 141 -7.21 -0.87 4.54
CA LYS A 141 -7.10 -1.89 3.49
C LYS A 141 -8.37 -2.74 3.39
N LEU A 142 -8.95 -3.12 4.52
CA LEU A 142 -10.22 -3.85 4.59
C LEU A 142 -11.39 -3.05 3.99
N SER A 143 -11.37 -1.71 4.11
CA SER A 143 -12.38 -0.84 3.51
C SER A 143 -12.46 -0.91 1.99
N TYR A 144 -11.44 -1.47 1.32
CA TYR A 144 -11.41 -1.65 -0.14
C TYR A 144 -11.87 -3.05 -0.57
N LEU A 145 -12.27 -3.92 0.35
CA LEU A 145 -12.81 -5.23 -0.03
C LEU A 145 -14.21 -5.07 -0.64
N ALA A 146 -14.47 -5.79 -1.74
CA ALA A 146 -15.79 -5.82 -2.36
C ALA A 146 -16.85 -6.49 -1.45
N ASP A 147 -16.41 -7.43 -0.60
CA ASP A 147 -17.26 -8.07 0.39
C ASP A 147 -17.53 -7.11 1.56
N ARG A 148 -18.70 -6.46 1.51
CA ARG A 148 -19.13 -5.50 2.54
C ARG A 148 -19.22 -6.09 3.94
N LYS A 149 -19.55 -7.38 4.08
CA LYS A 149 -19.64 -8.03 5.41
C LYS A 149 -18.28 -8.08 6.08
N ASN A 150 -17.25 -8.43 5.31
CA ASN A 150 -15.88 -8.48 5.81
C ASN A 150 -15.26 -7.09 5.93
N ALA A 151 -15.55 -6.17 5.02
CA ALA A 151 -15.14 -4.77 5.13
C ALA A 151 -15.71 -4.10 6.39
N ALA A 152 -16.94 -4.43 6.79
CA ALA A 152 -17.60 -3.91 8.00
C ALA A 152 -16.84 -4.23 9.31
N ARG A 153 -15.95 -5.23 9.31
CA ARG A 153 -15.09 -5.55 10.46
C ARG A 153 -14.09 -4.42 10.78
N ALA A 154 -13.77 -3.56 9.81
CA ALA A 154 -12.89 -2.41 10.02
C ALA A 154 -13.58 -1.22 10.72
N LEU A 155 -14.92 -1.19 10.77
CA LEU A 155 -15.68 -0.02 11.25
C LEU A 155 -15.30 0.43 12.67
N PRO A 156 -15.10 -0.44 13.68
CA PRO A 156 -14.73 0.01 15.02
C PRO A 156 -13.41 0.80 15.06
N VAL A 157 -12.41 0.36 14.29
CA VAL A 157 -11.12 1.04 14.18
C VAL A 157 -11.27 2.37 13.43
N LEU A 158 -12.01 2.37 12.31
CA LEU A 158 -12.25 3.59 11.54
C LEU A 158 -13.03 4.65 12.35
N GLN A 159 -13.99 4.22 13.17
CA GLN A 159 -14.71 5.12 14.09
C GLN A 159 -13.78 5.66 15.18
N THR A 160 -12.90 4.82 15.73
CA THR A 160 -11.88 5.25 16.69
C THR A 160 -10.98 6.35 16.10
N ILE A 161 -10.61 6.24 14.82
CA ILE A 161 -9.84 7.29 14.12
C ILE A 161 -10.63 8.61 14.08
N LEU A 162 -11.92 8.56 13.70
CA LEU A 162 -12.77 9.75 13.61
C LEU A 162 -12.96 10.47 14.96
N ASP A 163 -13.02 9.70 16.04
CA ASP A 163 -13.30 10.18 17.39
C ASP A 163 -12.07 10.69 18.13
N LYS A 164 -10.91 10.02 17.96
CA LYS A 164 -9.73 10.24 18.82
C LYS A 164 -8.56 10.93 18.13
N GLU A 165 -8.40 10.77 16.82
CA GLU A 165 -7.27 11.36 16.11
C GLU A 165 -7.53 12.83 15.82
N LYS A 166 -6.48 13.66 15.96
CA LYS A 166 -6.54 15.10 15.68
C LYS A 166 -6.13 15.45 14.26
N ASP A 167 -5.45 14.53 13.58
CA ASP A 167 -5.01 14.72 12.21
C ASP A 167 -6.21 14.71 11.26
N GLU A 168 -6.52 15.87 10.69
CA GLU A 168 -7.68 16.04 9.83
C GLU A 168 -7.58 15.22 8.53
N GLU A 169 -6.37 15.00 7.99
CA GLU A 169 -6.17 14.14 6.81
C GLU A 169 -6.50 12.69 7.16
N LEU A 170 -6.03 12.20 8.30
CA LEU A 170 -6.29 10.85 8.76
C LEU A 170 -7.79 10.62 9.02
N ARG A 171 -8.46 11.60 9.62
CA ARG A 171 -9.91 11.58 9.83
C ARG A 171 -10.69 11.61 8.51
N ASP A 172 -10.25 12.40 7.54
CA ASP A 172 -10.88 12.47 6.22
C ASP A 172 -10.76 11.13 5.49
N ARG A 173 -9.58 10.50 5.55
CA ARG A 173 -9.38 9.14 5.03
C ARG A 173 -10.29 8.12 5.73
N ALA A 174 -10.44 8.21 7.05
CA ALA A 174 -11.35 7.34 7.80
C ALA A 174 -12.81 7.56 7.41
N ARG A 175 -13.22 8.81 7.18
CA ARG A 175 -14.56 9.14 6.71
C ARG A 175 -14.83 8.49 5.36
N ILE A 176 -13.92 8.62 4.39
CA ILE A 176 -14.03 7.95 3.08
C ILE A 176 -14.12 6.43 3.25
N ALA A 177 -13.30 5.84 4.13
CA ALA A 177 -13.33 4.40 4.38
C ALA A 177 -14.67 3.93 4.96
N VAL A 178 -15.22 4.66 5.95
CA VAL A 178 -16.55 4.38 6.50
C VAL A 178 -17.62 4.52 5.42
N MET A 179 -17.55 5.55 4.55
CA MET A 179 -18.49 5.72 3.44
C MET A 179 -18.53 4.53 2.49
N ARG A 180 -17.37 3.96 2.15
CA ARG A 180 -17.33 2.79 1.25
C ARG A 180 -18.05 1.57 1.85
N ILE A 181 -18.03 1.45 3.18
CA ILE A 181 -18.58 0.31 3.90
C ILE A 181 -20.05 0.53 4.24
N ASP A 182 -20.34 1.61 4.98
CA ASP A 182 -21.64 1.94 5.55
C ASP A 182 -21.80 3.47 5.68
N PRO A 183 -22.31 4.16 4.64
CA PRO A 183 -22.54 5.61 4.64
C PRO A 183 -23.48 6.08 5.75
N ALA A 184 -24.40 5.22 6.22
CA ALA A 184 -25.40 5.61 7.22
C ALA A 184 -24.74 5.95 8.57
N ARG A 185 -23.56 5.40 8.85
CA ARG A 185 -22.79 5.68 10.06
C ARG A 185 -22.24 7.10 10.14
N LEU A 186 -22.27 7.85 9.04
CA LEU A 186 -21.82 9.25 9.03
C LEU A 186 -22.95 10.25 9.24
N LYS A 187 -24.20 9.79 9.34
CA LYS A 187 -25.33 10.69 9.63
C LYS A 187 -25.11 11.36 10.99
N GLY A 188 -25.08 12.70 11.01
CA GLY A 188 -24.85 13.49 12.21
C GLY A 188 -23.38 13.76 12.56
N MET A 189 -22.43 13.24 11.77
CA MET A 189 -21.00 13.57 11.87
C MET A 189 -20.59 14.74 10.96
N ASP A 190 -21.54 15.57 10.56
CA ASP A 190 -21.28 16.76 9.78
C ASP A 190 -20.32 17.66 10.58
N ARG A 191 -19.11 17.85 10.03
CA ARG A 191 -18.32 19.04 10.35
C ARG A 191 -19.24 20.24 10.19
N GLN A 192 -19.00 21.28 10.98
CA GLN A 192 -19.70 22.57 10.98
C GLN A 192 -19.70 23.34 9.63
N ASP A 193 -19.60 22.68 8.47
CA ASP A 193 -19.95 23.25 7.17
C ASP A 193 -21.46 23.19 6.98
N LYS A 194 -22.17 24.01 7.76
CA LYS A 194 -23.64 24.21 7.67
C LYS A 194 -24.12 24.61 6.27
N GLY A 195 -23.23 24.94 5.33
CA GLY A 195 -23.56 25.35 3.97
C GLY A 195 -23.69 24.22 2.94
N LEU A 196 -23.12 23.02 3.19
CA LEU A 196 -23.06 21.93 2.19
C LEU A 196 -23.97 20.73 2.54
N ALA A 197 -24.53 20.70 3.75
CA ALA A 197 -25.37 19.61 4.22
C ALA A 197 -26.71 19.59 3.45
N GLY A 198 -27.03 18.45 2.82
CA GLY A 198 -28.27 18.25 2.06
C GLY A 198 -28.18 18.52 0.55
N GLN A 199 -27.07 19.10 0.07
CA GLN A 199 -26.86 19.35 -1.35
C GLN A 199 -26.24 18.14 -2.06
N PHE A 200 -26.55 17.98 -3.35
CA PHE A 200 -26.06 16.92 -4.23
C PHE A 200 -25.44 17.52 -5.49
N LEU A 201 -24.25 17.05 -5.83
CA LEU A 201 -23.69 17.21 -7.16
C LEU A 201 -24.41 16.25 -8.12
N LYS A 202 -25.03 16.82 -9.14
CA LYS A 202 -25.67 16.10 -10.25
C LYS A 202 -24.75 16.15 -11.45
N ILE A 203 -24.48 15.00 -12.04
CA ILE A 203 -23.80 14.87 -13.32
C ILE A 203 -24.75 14.11 -14.25
N ARG A 204 -25.02 14.68 -15.41
CA ARG A 204 -25.82 14.06 -16.48
C ARG A 204 -25.08 14.12 -17.79
N VAL A 205 -25.19 13.06 -18.59
CA VAL A 205 -24.68 13.03 -19.96
C VAL A 205 -25.84 12.77 -20.90
N PHE A 206 -26.01 13.65 -21.88
CA PHE A 206 -27.04 13.58 -22.90
C PHE A 206 -26.42 13.35 -24.27
N ASN A 207 -27.00 12.44 -25.05
CA ASN A 207 -26.66 12.28 -26.45
C ASN A 207 -27.25 13.43 -27.28
N LYS A 208 -26.45 14.09 -28.11
CA LYS A 208 -26.92 15.24 -28.92
C LYS A 208 -27.96 14.85 -29.98
N LYS A 209 -27.90 13.63 -30.52
CA LYS A 209 -28.74 13.18 -31.63
C LYS A 209 -30.14 12.78 -31.16
N SER A 210 -30.23 12.11 -30.00
CA SER A 210 -31.50 11.63 -29.46
C SER A 210 -32.06 12.48 -28.31
N SER A 211 -31.26 13.40 -27.76
CA SER A 211 -31.56 14.13 -26.51
C SER A 211 -31.89 13.21 -25.33
N GLN A 212 -31.52 11.93 -25.39
CA GLN A 212 -31.71 10.98 -24.29
C GLN A 212 -30.55 11.06 -23.29
N GLU A 213 -30.89 10.90 -22.02
CA GLU A 213 -29.92 10.76 -20.93
C GLU A 213 -29.26 9.38 -21.03
N GLU A 214 -27.96 9.35 -21.33
CA GLU A 214 -27.17 8.11 -21.38
C GLU A 214 -26.54 7.77 -20.03
N PHE A 215 -26.33 8.78 -19.18
CA PHE A 215 -25.70 8.60 -17.88
C PHE A 215 -26.22 9.57 -16.83
N SER A 216 -26.34 9.04 -15.61
CA SER A 216 -26.89 9.73 -14.44
C SER A 216 -26.07 9.44 -13.19
N LEU A 217 -25.54 10.47 -12.56
CA LEU A 217 -24.82 10.35 -11.29
C LEU A 217 -25.26 11.43 -10.32
N ASN A 218 -25.60 11.01 -9.10
CA ASN A 218 -25.99 11.88 -7.99
C ASN A 218 -25.05 11.58 -6.82
N ILE A 219 -24.24 12.55 -6.43
CA ILE A 219 -23.27 12.41 -5.35
C ILE A 219 -23.55 13.48 -4.30
N PRO A 220 -23.64 13.15 -3.00
CA PRO A 220 -23.69 14.17 -1.95
C PRO A 220 -22.56 15.19 -2.13
N LEU A 221 -22.86 16.49 -2.10
CA LEU A 221 -21.88 17.52 -2.41
C LEU A 221 -20.68 17.48 -1.46
N ALA A 222 -20.92 17.18 -0.18
CA ALA A 222 -19.87 16.93 0.81
C ALA A 222 -18.91 15.80 0.39
N LEU A 223 -19.39 14.78 -0.33
CA LEU A 223 -18.55 13.71 -0.89
C LEU A 223 -17.74 14.19 -2.09
N ALA A 224 -18.36 14.96 -3.00
CA ALA A 224 -17.65 15.50 -4.15
C ALA A 224 -16.52 16.44 -3.69
N ASP A 225 -16.81 17.34 -2.75
CA ASP A 225 -15.83 18.24 -2.14
C ASP A 225 -14.70 17.47 -1.44
N LEU A 226 -15.04 16.47 -0.62
CA LEU A 226 -14.05 15.63 0.07
C LEU A 226 -13.16 14.86 -0.91
N ALA A 227 -13.73 14.25 -1.96
CA ALA A 227 -12.98 13.51 -2.97
C ALA A 227 -11.98 14.42 -3.69
N LEU A 228 -12.40 15.62 -4.06
CA LEU A 228 -11.55 16.61 -4.75
C LEU A 228 -10.45 17.16 -3.83
N LYS A 229 -10.76 17.41 -2.55
CA LYS A 229 -9.79 17.82 -1.55
C LYS A 229 -8.73 16.74 -1.31
N SER A 230 -9.12 15.46 -1.33
CA SER A 230 -8.25 14.30 -1.11
C SER A 230 -7.27 13.97 -2.25
N LEU A 231 -7.38 14.64 -3.40
CA LEU A 231 -6.42 14.49 -4.50
C LEU A 231 -5.05 15.01 -4.07
N GLY A 232 -4.00 14.24 -4.33
CA GLY A 232 -2.63 14.65 -4.06
C GLY A 232 -2.20 15.83 -4.94
N ALA A 233 -1.12 16.51 -4.51
CA ALA A 233 -0.61 17.71 -5.20
C ALA A 233 -0.21 17.45 -6.66
N GLU A 234 0.26 16.24 -6.97
CA GLU A 234 0.61 15.84 -8.34
C GLU A 234 -0.62 15.73 -9.23
N GLN A 235 -1.67 15.04 -8.77
CA GLN A 235 -2.91 14.88 -9.54
C GLN A 235 -3.59 16.24 -9.80
N LYS A 236 -3.61 17.13 -8.80
CA LYS A 236 -4.14 18.49 -8.95
C LYS A 236 -3.37 19.30 -10.01
N ARG A 237 -2.03 19.19 -10.03
CA ARG A 237 -1.19 19.88 -11.02
C ARG A 237 -1.42 19.36 -12.45
N THR A 238 -1.63 18.06 -12.62
CA THR A 238 -1.93 17.47 -13.94
C THR A 238 -3.25 18.04 -14.48
N LEU A 239 -4.30 18.03 -13.68
CA LEU A 239 -5.61 18.56 -14.07
C LEU A 239 -5.56 20.07 -14.36
N GLN A 240 -4.77 20.83 -13.60
CA GLN A 240 -4.59 22.26 -13.85
C GLN A 240 -3.88 22.54 -15.18
N LYS A 241 -2.91 21.71 -15.59
CA LYS A 241 -2.25 21.82 -16.90
C LYS A 241 -3.21 21.54 -18.07
N GLU A 242 -4.20 20.68 -17.85
CA GLU A 242 -5.28 20.37 -18.80
C GLU A 242 -6.39 21.44 -18.80
N GLY A 243 -6.23 22.51 -18.01
CA GLY A 243 -7.17 23.64 -17.93
C GLY A 243 -8.26 23.50 -16.87
N TYR A 244 -8.27 22.41 -16.11
CA TYR A 244 -9.25 22.15 -15.07
C TYR A 244 -8.76 22.62 -13.69
N ASN A 245 -9.13 23.84 -13.31
CA ASN A 245 -8.92 24.32 -11.95
C ASN A 245 -10.09 23.88 -11.05
N LEU A 246 -9.90 22.76 -10.35
CA LEU A 246 -10.92 22.12 -9.51
C LEU A 246 -11.46 23.05 -8.41
N ASP A 247 -10.59 23.85 -7.77
CA ASP A 247 -11.01 24.76 -6.70
C ASP A 247 -11.91 25.88 -7.25
N ASN A 248 -11.61 26.39 -8.45
CA ASN A 248 -12.46 27.38 -9.11
C ASN A 248 -13.79 26.75 -9.58
N ILE A 249 -13.76 25.54 -10.14
CA ILE A 249 -14.96 24.81 -10.58
C ILE A 249 -15.91 24.57 -9.39
N LEU A 250 -15.37 24.10 -8.26
CA LEU A 250 -16.15 23.91 -7.03
C LEU A 250 -16.72 25.23 -6.52
N ASN A 251 -15.91 26.29 -6.43
CA ASN A 251 -16.41 27.60 -6.00
C ASN A 251 -17.53 28.12 -6.91
N GLN A 252 -17.44 27.88 -8.22
CA GLN A 252 -18.47 28.26 -9.18
C GLN A 252 -19.77 27.45 -9.01
N LEU A 253 -19.65 26.16 -8.76
CA LEU A 253 -20.80 25.27 -8.53
C LEU A 253 -21.49 25.56 -7.19
N ILE A 254 -20.70 25.79 -6.14
CA ILE A 254 -21.17 25.88 -4.74
C ILE A 254 -21.58 27.30 -4.38
N VAL A 255 -20.72 28.29 -4.64
CA VAL A 255 -20.93 29.68 -4.17
C VAL A 255 -21.80 30.45 -5.15
N LYS A 256 -21.64 30.21 -6.45
CA LYS A 256 -22.37 30.93 -7.51
C LYS A 256 -23.59 30.17 -8.04
N GLY A 257 -23.81 28.92 -7.61
CA GLY A 257 -24.91 28.08 -8.08
C GLY A 257 -24.91 27.85 -9.60
N MET A 258 -23.74 27.97 -10.26
CA MET A 258 -23.66 27.90 -11.71
C MET A 258 -23.81 26.46 -12.19
N LYS A 259 -24.49 26.28 -13.32
CA LYS A 259 -24.51 25.01 -14.05
C LYS A 259 -23.37 25.01 -15.07
N ILE A 260 -22.60 23.93 -15.09
CA ILE A 260 -21.51 23.75 -16.05
C ILE A 260 -22.01 22.82 -17.15
N ASP A 261 -22.00 23.33 -18.38
CA ASP A 261 -22.35 22.58 -19.58
C ASP A 261 -21.09 22.38 -20.43
N ILE A 262 -20.65 21.13 -20.56
CA ILE A 262 -19.50 20.75 -21.41
C ILE A 262 -20.07 20.09 -22.66
N LYS A 263 -19.71 20.63 -23.84
CA LYS A 263 -20.13 20.10 -25.13
C LYS A 263 -18.95 19.36 -25.77
N ASP A 264 -19.13 18.07 -25.98
CA ASP A 264 -18.23 17.21 -26.77
C ASP A 264 -18.84 16.96 -28.16
N GLU A 265 -18.18 16.27 -29.09
CA GLU A 265 -18.67 16.04 -30.46
C GLU A 265 -20.08 15.42 -30.48
N ASP A 266 -20.28 14.33 -29.73
CA ASP A 266 -21.56 13.58 -29.70
C ASP A 266 -22.41 13.83 -28.44
N ASN A 267 -21.83 14.41 -27.38
CA ASN A 267 -22.46 14.46 -26.05
C ASN A 267 -22.52 15.86 -25.42
N VAL A 268 -23.46 16.05 -24.50
CA VAL A 268 -23.54 17.22 -23.61
C VAL A 268 -23.52 16.74 -22.17
N ILE A 269 -22.49 17.13 -21.43
CA ILE A 269 -22.36 16.86 -20.00
C ILE A 269 -22.88 18.07 -19.23
N LYS A 270 -23.82 17.87 -18.32
CA LYS A 270 -24.36 18.90 -17.43
C LYS A 270 -24.00 18.58 -16.00
N ILE A 271 -23.43 19.55 -15.30
CA ILE A 271 -23.00 19.45 -13.90
C ILE A 271 -23.61 20.60 -13.10
N TRP A 272 -24.31 20.30 -12.01
CA TRP A 272 -24.86 21.31 -11.11
C TRP A 272 -25.02 20.81 -9.68
N VAL A 273 -25.22 21.74 -8.75
CA VAL A 273 -25.55 21.46 -7.35
C VAL A 273 -27.06 21.63 -7.16
N GLU A 274 -27.69 20.67 -6.50
CA GLU A 274 -29.10 20.69 -6.06
C GLU A 274 -29.20 20.51 -4.55
#